data_AF-A0A2E4T1I1-F1
#
_entry.id   AF-A0A2E4T1I1-F1
#
_cell.length_a   1.000
_cell.length_b   1.000
_cell.length_c   1.000
_cell.angle_alpha   90.00
_cell.angle_beta   90.00
_cell.angle_gamma   90.00
#
_symmetry.space_group_name_H-M   'P 1'
#
loop_
_entity.id
_entity.type
_entity.pdbx_description
1 polymer ?
#
loop_
_entity_poly.entity_id
_entity_poly.type
_entity_poly.pdbx_seq_one_letter_code
_entity_poly.pdbx_strand_id
1 'polypeptide(L)'
;MFKKIIFFFSIYPLFIFAQQDCIDSLAIDPNCICFDLYDPVCGCDGEFYVNSCEASSCAGVTSYISALDDKGNIIDCSTFNSNSSICDSINIEIDSFNFMTNDGEATLTINMSTFFTSSEFFGYAGFILVNSDGEEIAEEGMDAGNVYGFGSNYSDTRTLYFEEFFSIPFEGSLLLYEGFFAGNSELVCSFPITFTLDSSGISFEGQYYLANEYDYVEFTSDSMFIYDFEDDMECFEYIAFSYLASDSQLALINAEFELQIMYNYEFSENNIMLMNAEDYVLLDNISFDASDWQECNEDSTDCIISNVFAEAGKCDSLGYFLVDIEFDVENPMAYNFTIQGNGTNYGSYEYGEPFYQLGPFLADGETQYEFTITDNQDSECSSYFDLGTVNCDVISNITNFEKSERQLLFIKNILGKTVNNLNSNNPYIYFYDDGSFEKKIIFNQ
;
A
#
# COMPACT_ATOMS: atom_id res chain seq x y z
N MET A 1 36.58 -46.58 -22.60
CA MET A 1 37.30 -45.59 -23.44
C MET A 1 36.22 -44.76 -24.11
N PHE A 2 35.97 -43.48 -23.81
CA PHE A 2 36.86 -42.36 -23.49
C PHE A 2 36.23 -41.49 -22.38
N LYS A 3 37.03 -41.13 -21.36
CA LYS A 3 36.68 -40.06 -20.41
C LYS A 3 36.77 -38.72 -21.15
N LYS A 4 35.68 -37.98 -21.27
CA LYS A 4 35.73 -36.55 -21.63
C LYS A 4 36.08 -35.78 -20.37
N ILE A 5 37.33 -35.35 -20.27
CA ILE A 5 37.78 -34.37 -19.29
C ILE A 5 37.31 -33.01 -19.82
N ILE A 6 36.34 -32.40 -19.14
CA ILE A 6 35.98 -30.99 -19.34
C ILE A 6 36.95 -30.20 -18.47
N PHE A 7 37.89 -29.50 -19.09
CA PHE A 7 38.72 -28.50 -18.41
C PHE A 7 37.83 -27.28 -18.16
N PHE A 8 37.43 -27.05 -16.91
CA PHE A 8 36.97 -25.75 -16.45
C PHE A 8 38.20 -24.83 -16.40
N PHE A 9 38.42 -24.02 -17.44
CA PHE A 9 39.23 -22.82 -17.29
C PHE A 9 38.38 -21.82 -16.50
N SER A 10 38.58 -21.81 -15.20
CA SER A 10 38.21 -20.67 -14.36
C SER A 10 39.07 -19.49 -14.83
N ILE A 11 38.51 -18.66 -15.71
CA ILE A 11 39.04 -17.34 -15.99
C ILE A 11 38.52 -16.48 -14.83
N TYR A 12 39.23 -16.48 -13.71
CA TYR A 12 39.12 -15.37 -12.78
C TYR A 12 39.53 -14.13 -13.58
N PRO A 13 38.73 -13.05 -13.64
CA PRO A 13 39.29 -11.78 -14.04
C PRO A 13 40.43 -11.52 -13.06
N LEU A 14 41.64 -11.38 -13.59
CA LEU A 14 42.70 -10.69 -12.88
C LEU A 14 42.20 -9.26 -12.73
N PHE A 15 41.48 -8.98 -11.64
CA PHE A 15 41.39 -7.65 -11.10
C PHE A 15 42.82 -7.24 -10.78
N ILE A 16 43.45 -6.53 -11.71
CA ILE A 16 44.57 -5.67 -11.38
C ILE A 16 43.90 -4.51 -10.65
N PHE A 17 43.75 -4.62 -9.34
CA PHE A 17 43.63 -3.43 -8.52
C PHE A 17 44.91 -2.63 -8.79
N ALA A 18 44.79 -1.52 -9.52
CA ALA A 18 45.80 -0.50 -9.45
C ALA A 18 45.77 -0.02 -8.00
N GLN A 19 46.71 -0.49 -7.19
CA GLN A 19 46.98 0.11 -5.90
C GLN A 19 47.33 1.57 -6.21
N GLN A 20 46.45 2.50 -5.89
CA GLN A 20 46.74 3.92 -6.04
C GLN A 20 47.83 4.25 -5.02
N ASP A 21 48.98 4.67 -5.53
CA ASP A 21 50.10 5.07 -4.68
C ASP A 21 49.68 6.32 -3.90
N CYS A 22 49.66 6.20 -2.57
CA CYS A 22 49.25 7.28 -1.67
C CYS A 22 50.08 8.58 -1.83
N ILE A 23 51.32 8.46 -2.30
CA ILE A 23 52.21 9.59 -2.53
C ILE A 23 52.45 9.73 -4.03
N ASP A 24 51.95 10.82 -4.61
CA ASP A 24 52.36 11.27 -5.93
C ASP A 24 53.68 12.04 -5.82
N SER A 25 54.77 11.34 -6.09
CA SER A 25 56.12 11.92 -6.09
C SER A 25 56.30 13.10 -7.06
N LEU A 26 55.43 13.27 -8.06
CA LEU A 26 55.46 14.40 -8.98
C LEU A 26 54.75 15.65 -8.43
N ALA A 27 53.88 15.48 -7.44
CA ALA A 27 53.13 16.56 -6.79
C ALA A 27 53.89 17.21 -5.61
N ILE A 28 54.98 16.61 -5.14
CA ILE A 28 55.80 17.12 -4.03
C ILE A 28 56.53 18.41 -4.43
N ASP A 29 56.14 19.56 -3.83
CA ASP A 29 56.88 20.82 -3.94
C ASP A 29 57.51 21.25 -2.60
N PRO A 30 58.84 21.13 -2.43
CA PRO A 30 59.54 21.61 -1.25
C PRO A 30 59.49 23.13 -1.02
N ASN A 31 59.05 23.91 -2.02
CA ASN A 31 58.83 25.36 -1.92
C ASN A 31 57.36 25.74 -1.94
N CYS A 32 56.46 24.79 -1.67
CA CYS A 32 55.02 25.04 -1.57
C CYS A 32 54.74 26.25 -0.65
N ILE A 33 53.71 27.02 -1.01
CA ILE A 33 53.22 28.12 -0.19
C ILE A 33 51.77 27.81 0.14
N CYS A 34 51.52 27.41 1.38
CA CYS A 34 50.18 27.18 1.90
C CYS A 34 49.75 28.35 2.80
N PHE A 35 48.45 28.59 2.85
CA PHE A 35 47.90 29.57 3.78
C PHE A 35 48.04 29.05 5.22
N ASP A 36 48.24 29.96 6.18
CA ASP A 36 48.21 29.65 7.62
C ASP A 36 46.76 29.42 8.10
N LEU A 37 46.03 28.56 7.40
CA LEU A 37 44.71 28.07 7.78
C LEU A 37 44.90 26.77 8.56
N TYR A 38 44.35 26.71 9.77
CA TYR A 38 44.37 25.50 10.58
C TYR A 38 43.10 24.69 10.30
N ASP A 39 43.24 23.65 9.49
CA ASP A 39 42.17 22.75 9.05
C ASP A 39 42.75 21.34 8.91
N PRO A 40 43.03 20.66 10.03
CA PRO A 40 43.99 19.57 10.08
C PRO A 40 43.48 18.30 9.38
N VAL A 41 44.37 17.60 8.69
CA VAL A 41 44.03 16.39 7.91
C VAL A 41 44.98 15.24 8.20
N CYS A 42 44.47 14.00 8.13
CA CYS A 42 45.29 12.78 8.12
C CYS A 42 45.45 12.30 6.69
N GLY A 43 46.68 12.20 6.21
CA GLY A 43 46.98 11.66 4.88
C GLY A 43 46.83 10.15 4.80
N CYS A 44 46.65 9.61 3.60
CA CYS A 44 46.68 8.17 3.33
C CYS A 44 48.00 7.47 3.71
N ASP A 45 49.04 8.26 3.99
CA ASP A 45 50.36 7.84 4.44
C ASP A 45 50.41 7.65 5.95
N GLY A 46 49.32 7.96 6.64
CA GLY A 46 49.18 7.86 8.09
C GLY A 46 49.76 9.06 8.83
N GLU A 47 50.13 10.13 8.11
CA GLU A 47 50.75 11.32 8.70
C GLU A 47 49.75 12.48 8.86
N PHE A 48 50.01 13.32 9.86
CA PHE A 48 49.20 14.51 10.17
C PHE A 48 49.72 15.73 9.40
N TYR A 49 48.79 16.51 8.85
CA TYR A 49 49.08 17.77 8.14
C TYR A 49 48.24 18.92 8.69
N VAL A 50 48.80 20.13 8.75
CA VAL A 50 48.11 21.30 9.33
C VAL A 50 46.90 21.72 8.48
N ASN A 51 46.99 21.49 7.17
CA ASN A 51 45.88 21.63 6.24
C ASN A 51 46.07 20.77 4.98
N SER A 52 45.00 20.70 4.19
CA SER A 52 44.95 20.05 2.89
C SER A 52 46.04 20.48 1.90
N CYS A 53 46.46 21.75 1.92
CA CYS A 53 47.52 22.24 1.05
C CYS A 53 48.88 21.64 1.43
N GLU A 54 49.19 21.54 2.74
CA GLU A 54 50.43 20.90 3.20
C GLU A 54 50.46 19.42 2.82
N ALA A 55 49.35 18.70 3.00
CA ALA A 55 49.23 17.30 2.61
C ALA A 55 49.46 17.13 1.10
N SER A 56 48.68 17.84 0.28
CA SER A 56 48.68 17.62 -1.17
C SER A 56 49.86 18.24 -1.90
N SER A 57 50.13 19.54 -1.68
CA SER A 57 51.07 20.32 -2.49
C SER A 57 52.50 20.28 -1.96
N CYS A 58 52.68 20.11 -0.65
CA CYS A 58 54.00 20.01 -0.04
C CYS A 58 54.48 18.57 0.07
N ALA A 59 53.61 17.65 0.46
CA ALA A 59 53.95 16.26 0.74
C ALA A 59 53.51 15.27 -0.36
N GLY A 60 52.74 15.72 -1.36
CA GLY A 60 52.32 14.88 -2.48
C GLY A 60 51.29 13.82 -2.10
N VAL A 61 50.58 14.00 -0.99
CA VAL A 61 49.55 13.06 -0.52
C VAL A 61 48.34 13.12 -1.47
N THR A 62 47.93 11.97 -1.99
CA THR A 62 46.87 11.88 -3.00
C THR A 62 45.46 11.88 -2.41
N SER A 63 45.31 11.46 -1.16
CA SER A 63 44.05 11.43 -0.42
C SER A 63 44.28 11.67 1.08
N TYR A 64 43.33 12.35 1.71
CA TYR A 64 43.36 12.66 3.13
C TYR A 64 41.93 12.77 3.69
N ILE A 65 41.80 12.61 5.00
CA ILE A 65 40.56 12.79 5.76
C ILE A 65 40.71 13.95 6.75
N SER A 66 39.60 14.46 7.28
CA SER A 66 39.64 15.34 8.45
C SER A 66 40.40 14.65 9.59
N ALA A 67 41.33 15.37 10.21
CA ALA A 67 41.98 14.90 11.43
C ALA A 67 41.13 15.15 12.67
N LEU A 68 39.88 15.61 12.54
CA LEU A 68 38.95 15.88 13.63
C LEU A 68 37.81 14.86 13.63
N ASP A 69 37.47 14.34 14.81
CA ASP A 69 36.25 13.55 15.03
C ASP A 69 34.99 14.43 15.12
N ASP A 70 33.80 13.81 15.19
CA ASP A 70 32.50 14.50 15.30
C ASP A 70 32.38 15.42 16.53
N LYS A 71 33.31 15.31 17.48
CA LYS A 71 33.38 16.13 18.70
C LYS A 71 34.50 17.17 18.63
N GLY A 72 35.16 17.31 17.48
CA GLY A 72 36.25 18.24 17.23
C GLY A 72 37.61 17.86 17.84
N ASN A 73 37.82 16.59 18.22
CA ASN A 73 39.09 16.12 18.77
C ASN A 73 40.02 15.59 17.67
N ILE A 74 41.33 15.80 17.84
CA ILE A 74 42.33 15.29 16.89
C ILE A 74 42.43 13.77 16.99
N ILE A 75 42.27 13.08 15.86
CA ILE A 75 42.41 11.62 15.73
C ILE A 75 43.87 11.20 15.48
N ASP A 76 44.21 9.93 15.77
CA ASP A 76 45.54 9.38 15.53
C ASP A 76 45.69 8.88 14.09
N CYS A 77 46.35 9.68 13.24
CA CYS A 77 46.57 9.36 11.83
C CYS A 77 47.34 8.03 11.61
N SER A 78 48.13 7.56 12.59
CA SER A 78 48.89 6.31 12.44
C SER A 78 48.03 5.05 12.49
N THR A 79 46.78 5.18 12.96
CA THR A 79 45.77 4.11 12.92
C THR A 79 45.05 4.03 11.57
N PHE A 80 45.25 5.04 10.71
CA PHE A 80 44.71 5.09 9.35
C PHE A 80 45.59 4.21 8.44
N ASN A 81 45.09 3.04 8.07
CA ASN A 81 45.80 2.10 7.21
C ASN A 81 45.43 2.36 5.74
N SER A 82 46.42 2.33 4.86
CA SER A 82 46.42 2.69 3.43
C SER A 82 45.57 1.80 2.49
N ASN A 83 44.34 1.51 2.89
CA ASN A 83 43.25 1.14 1.98
C ASN A 83 42.34 2.36 1.73
N SER A 84 42.89 3.57 1.88
CA SER A 84 42.15 4.82 1.73
C SER A 84 41.54 4.85 0.34
N SER A 85 40.23 4.67 0.27
CA SER A 85 39.52 4.82 -0.98
C SER A 85 39.45 6.32 -1.27
N ILE A 86 39.39 6.70 -2.54
CA ILE A 86 39.12 8.10 -2.91
C ILE A 86 37.84 8.63 -2.23
N CYS A 87 36.92 7.73 -1.87
CA CYS A 87 35.72 7.99 -1.09
C CYS A 87 35.99 8.68 0.24
N ASP A 88 37.10 8.38 0.91
CA ASP A 88 37.43 9.00 2.19
C ASP A 88 37.76 10.51 2.03
N SER A 89 38.10 10.93 0.81
CA SER A 89 38.31 12.33 0.43
C SER A 89 37.07 12.97 -0.20
N ILE A 90 35.90 12.37 -0.01
CA ILE A 90 34.58 12.94 -0.33
C ILE A 90 33.85 13.15 1.00
N ASN A 91 33.56 14.40 1.33
CA ASN A 91 32.71 14.73 2.47
C ASN A 91 31.26 14.85 2.02
N ILE A 92 30.36 14.26 2.80
CA ILE A 92 28.91 14.33 2.61
C ILE A 92 28.31 14.86 3.90
N GLU A 93 27.55 15.93 3.79
CA GLU A 93 26.78 16.52 4.88
C GLU A 93 25.32 16.56 4.49
N ILE A 94 24.44 16.15 5.38
CA ILE A 94 23.00 16.33 5.21
C ILE A 94 22.70 17.80 5.45
N ASP A 95 22.10 18.46 4.46
CA ASP A 95 21.73 19.86 4.54
C ASP A 95 20.33 20.03 5.13
N SER A 96 19.34 19.43 4.45
CA SER A 96 17.94 19.61 4.78
C SER A 96 17.10 18.47 4.26
N PHE A 97 15.94 18.29 4.88
CA PHE A 97 14.89 17.45 4.35
C PHE A 97 13.67 18.29 4.03
N ASN A 98 13.06 18.06 2.88
CA ASN A 98 11.84 18.73 2.49
C ASN A 98 10.82 17.68 2.04
N PHE A 99 9.85 17.39 2.89
CA PHE A 99 8.90 16.29 2.70
C PHE A 99 7.61 16.69 1.97
N MET A 100 7.53 17.93 1.50
CA MET A 100 6.36 18.45 0.79
C MET A 100 6.84 19.39 -0.33
N THR A 101 7.37 18.85 -1.43
CA THR A 101 7.61 19.67 -2.62
C THR A 101 6.30 19.92 -3.38
N ASN A 102 6.29 20.90 -4.28
CA ASN A 102 5.12 21.30 -5.08
C ASN A 102 4.47 20.17 -5.88
N ASP A 103 5.19 19.07 -6.08
CA ASP A 103 4.76 17.89 -6.83
C ASP A 103 4.41 16.69 -5.91
N GLY A 104 4.42 16.89 -4.58
CA GLY A 104 4.12 15.85 -3.58
C GLY A 104 5.29 14.91 -3.27
N GLU A 105 6.50 15.23 -3.74
CA GLU A 105 7.68 14.39 -3.55
C GLU A 105 8.47 14.83 -2.31
N ALA A 106 8.85 13.87 -1.47
CA ALA A 106 9.77 14.12 -0.37
C ALA A 106 11.22 14.11 -0.87
N THR A 107 12.05 15.01 -0.35
CA THR A 107 13.43 15.18 -0.80
C THR A 107 14.42 15.28 0.34
N LEU A 108 15.61 14.74 0.10
CA LEU A 108 16.81 14.86 0.94
C LEU A 108 17.84 15.69 0.18
N THR A 109 18.21 16.84 0.74
CA THR A 109 19.29 17.66 0.23
C THR A 109 20.59 17.35 0.97
N ILE A 110 21.65 17.07 0.22
CA ILE A 110 23.00 16.84 0.73
C ILE A 110 23.96 17.87 0.15
N ASN A 111 24.90 18.33 0.97
CA ASN A 111 26.06 19.08 0.54
C ASN A 111 27.24 18.12 0.42
N MET A 112 27.88 18.12 -0.74
CA MET A 112 29.06 17.30 -0.98
C MET A 112 30.28 18.14 -1.30
N SER A 113 31.44 17.66 -0.91
CA SER A 113 32.72 18.25 -1.29
C SER A 113 33.80 17.20 -1.46
N THR A 114 34.74 17.48 -2.36
CA THR A 114 35.85 16.59 -2.68
C THR A 114 37.16 17.32 -2.43
N PHE A 115 38.12 16.59 -1.88
CA PHE A 115 39.37 17.17 -1.39
C PHE A 115 40.61 16.50 -1.98
N PHE A 116 40.43 15.41 -2.73
CA PHE A 116 41.54 14.77 -3.44
C PHE A 116 42.09 15.67 -4.56
N THR A 117 43.36 15.49 -4.89
CA THR A 117 44.07 16.24 -5.94
C THR A 117 44.43 15.40 -7.16
N SER A 118 44.09 14.10 -7.14
CA SER A 118 44.23 13.22 -8.31
C SER A 118 43.36 13.70 -9.47
N SER A 119 43.70 13.27 -10.69
CA SER A 119 42.89 13.52 -11.88
C SER A 119 41.64 12.63 -11.98
N GLU A 120 41.17 12.06 -10.87
CA GLU A 120 40.01 11.18 -10.85
C GLU A 120 38.74 11.99 -11.16
N PHE A 121 37.82 11.38 -11.89
CA PHE A 121 36.58 12.02 -12.31
C PHE A 121 35.46 10.98 -12.36
N PHE A 122 34.41 11.19 -11.59
CA PHE A 122 33.23 10.34 -11.57
C PHE A 122 32.24 10.84 -12.62
N GLY A 123 32.22 10.19 -13.79
CA GLY A 123 31.34 10.57 -14.89
C GLY A 123 29.89 10.17 -14.65
N TYR A 124 28.94 11.06 -14.96
CA TYR A 124 27.50 10.80 -14.83
C TYR A 124 27.09 10.22 -13.47
N ALA A 125 27.76 10.69 -12.43
CA ALA A 125 27.62 10.15 -11.09
C ALA A 125 26.27 10.49 -10.46
N GLY A 126 25.76 9.56 -9.65
CA GLY A 126 24.50 9.71 -8.92
C GLY A 126 24.55 9.07 -7.53
N PHE A 127 23.72 9.56 -6.62
CA PHE A 127 23.57 9.01 -5.27
C PHE A 127 22.26 8.23 -5.10
N ILE A 128 22.34 7.14 -4.34
CA ILE A 128 21.19 6.33 -3.89
C ILE A 128 21.32 6.13 -2.38
N LEU A 129 20.27 6.45 -1.62
CA LEU A 129 20.17 6.15 -0.20
C LEU A 129 19.53 4.78 -0.01
N VAL A 130 20.19 3.90 0.73
CA VAL A 130 19.68 2.58 1.10
C VAL A 130 19.55 2.42 2.61
N ASN A 131 18.57 1.64 3.06
CA ASN A 131 18.44 1.25 4.46
C ASN A 131 19.46 0.16 4.87
N SER A 132 19.41 -0.29 6.13
CA SER A 132 20.30 -1.34 6.65
C SER A 132 20.17 -2.70 5.96
N ASP A 133 19.02 -2.98 5.35
CA ASP A 133 18.76 -4.20 4.59
C ASP A 133 19.21 -4.09 3.12
N GLY A 134 19.65 -2.89 2.70
CA GLY A 134 20.10 -2.58 1.35
C GLY A 134 18.96 -2.27 0.38
N GLU A 135 17.75 -2.02 0.90
CA GLU A 135 16.62 -1.55 0.11
C GLU A 135 16.78 -0.06 -0.20
N GLU A 136 16.40 0.33 -1.40
CA GLU A 136 16.48 1.69 -1.91
C GLU A 136 15.36 2.55 -1.33
N ILE A 137 15.72 3.71 -0.81
CA ILE A 137 14.83 4.60 -0.06
C ILE A 137 14.68 5.95 -0.77
N ALA A 138 15.77 6.43 -1.36
CA ALA A 138 15.77 7.65 -2.16
C ALA A 138 16.87 7.62 -3.22
N GLU A 139 16.65 8.24 -4.37
CA GLU A 139 17.66 8.41 -5.43
C GLU A 139 17.71 9.83 -6.00
N GLU A 140 18.83 10.21 -6.61
CA GLU A 140 18.92 11.50 -7.30
C GLU A 140 18.07 11.54 -8.58
N GLY A 141 17.18 12.54 -8.67
CA GLY A 141 16.40 12.82 -9.86
C GLY A 141 17.21 13.48 -10.99
N MET A 142 16.65 13.46 -12.20
CA MET A 142 17.29 14.01 -13.41
C MET A 142 17.49 15.54 -13.40
N ASP A 143 16.86 16.25 -12.46
CA ASP A 143 16.98 17.71 -12.29
C ASP A 143 18.23 18.15 -11.52
N ALA A 144 19.08 17.21 -11.10
CA ALA A 144 20.34 17.49 -10.42
C ALA A 144 21.25 18.40 -11.28
N GLY A 145 21.71 19.51 -10.69
CA GLY A 145 22.34 20.63 -11.39
C GLY A 145 23.59 20.32 -12.22
N ASN A 146 24.19 19.13 -12.10
CA ASN A 146 25.36 18.70 -12.85
C ASN A 146 25.40 17.17 -13.11
N VAL A 147 24.51 16.68 -13.98
CA VAL A 147 24.41 15.28 -14.45
C VAL A 147 25.69 14.76 -15.14
N TYR A 148 26.68 15.61 -15.45
CA TYR A 148 27.88 15.20 -16.19
C TYR A 148 28.98 14.55 -15.33
N GLY A 149 28.97 14.76 -14.00
CA GLY A 149 29.97 14.21 -13.08
C GLY A 149 30.78 15.26 -12.29
N PHE A 150 31.71 14.79 -11.46
CA PHE A 150 32.57 15.64 -10.62
C PHE A 150 33.97 15.03 -10.43
N GLY A 151 34.95 15.85 -10.03
CA GLY A 151 36.33 15.44 -9.81
C GLY A 151 36.97 16.20 -8.63
N SER A 152 38.29 16.39 -8.63
CA SER A 152 39.04 17.03 -7.54
C SER A 152 38.60 18.46 -7.21
N ASN A 153 38.69 18.86 -5.93
CA ASN A 153 38.45 20.22 -5.43
C ASN A 153 37.11 20.81 -5.88
N TYR A 154 36.08 19.98 -5.80
CA TYR A 154 34.72 20.27 -6.23
C TYR A 154 33.76 20.27 -5.03
N SER A 155 32.73 21.10 -5.07
CA SER A 155 31.64 21.12 -4.09
C SER A 155 30.31 21.31 -4.81
N ASP A 156 29.26 20.66 -4.31
CA ASP A 156 27.93 20.69 -4.90
C ASP A 156 26.85 20.48 -3.85
N THR A 157 25.62 20.85 -4.22
CA THR A 157 24.42 20.49 -3.47
C THR A 157 23.60 19.55 -4.34
N ARG A 158 23.23 18.39 -3.78
CA ARG A 158 22.50 17.33 -4.47
C ARG A 158 21.16 17.08 -3.78
N THR A 159 20.16 16.67 -4.56
CA THR A 159 18.81 16.42 -4.06
C THR A 159 18.38 15.02 -4.46
N LEU A 160 18.08 14.20 -3.46
CA LEU A 160 17.51 12.87 -3.61
C LEU A 160 16.00 12.94 -3.36
N TYR A 161 15.25 12.08 -4.02
CA TYR A 161 13.80 11.97 -3.94
C TYR A 161 13.45 10.64 -3.30
N PHE A 162 12.63 10.66 -2.26
CA PHE A 162 12.22 9.44 -1.55
C PHE A 162 11.21 8.66 -2.40
N GLU A 163 11.45 7.37 -2.58
CA GLU A 163 10.56 6.47 -3.32
C GLU A 163 9.61 5.70 -2.39
N GLU A 164 10.03 5.47 -1.14
CA GLU A 164 9.31 4.66 -0.17
C GLU A 164 9.28 5.29 1.23
N PHE A 165 8.32 4.84 2.04
CA PHE A 165 8.26 5.11 3.47
C PHE A 165 9.51 4.54 4.17
N PHE A 166 10.08 5.27 5.13
CA PHE A 166 11.21 4.80 5.93
C PHE A 166 11.00 5.04 7.42
N SER A 167 11.66 4.25 8.26
CA SER A 167 11.54 4.33 9.72
C SER A 167 12.52 5.34 10.33
N ILE A 168 12.07 6.11 11.34
CA ILE A 168 12.92 6.96 12.18
C ILE A 168 13.06 6.32 13.57
N PRO A 169 14.27 6.26 14.18
CA PRO A 169 15.55 6.69 13.62
C PRO A 169 15.96 5.80 12.45
N PHE A 170 16.51 6.42 11.41
CA PHE A 170 17.00 5.70 10.24
C PHE A 170 18.49 5.45 10.38
N GLU A 171 18.90 4.25 10.02
CA GLU A 171 20.30 3.88 9.82
C GLU A 171 20.43 3.22 8.44
N GLY A 172 21.43 3.66 7.67
CA GLY A 172 21.64 3.15 6.32
C GLY A 172 22.92 3.68 5.69
N SER A 173 22.94 3.74 4.37
CA SER A 173 24.11 4.19 3.62
C SER A 173 23.72 4.97 2.38
N LEU A 174 24.41 6.08 2.14
CA LEU A 174 24.38 6.79 0.87
C LEU A 174 25.43 6.18 -0.06
N LEU A 175 25.00 5.65 -1.18
CA LEU A 175 25.80 4.99 -2.18
C LEU A 175 26.07 5.96 -3.34
N LEU A 176 27.34 6.09 -3.73
CA LEU A 176 27.73 6.83 -4.93
C LEU A 176 27.98 5.85 -6.06
N TYR A 177 27.29 6.07 -7.18
CA TYR A 177 27.47 5.32 -8.42
C TYR A 177 28.11 6.20 -9.50
N GLU A 178 29.12 5.70 -10.19
CA GLU A 178 29.59 6.27 -11.45
C GLU A 178 28.72 5.72 -12.60
N GLY A 179 28.41 6.54 -13.62
CA GLY A 179 27.63 6.10 -14.77
C GLY A 179 26.13 5.92 -14.49
N PHE A 180 25.64 6.41 -13.34
CA PHE A 180 24.25 6.33 -12.90
C PHE A 180 23.31 6.88 -13.97
N PHE A 181 23.45 8.16 -14.32
CA PHE A 181 22.60 8.80 -15.32
C PHE A 181 22.88 8.36 -16.78
N ALA A 182 23.99 7.63 -17.00
CA ALA A 182 24.31 7.04 -18.29
C ALA A 182 23.69 5.64 -18.48
N GLY A 183 23.06 5.08 -17.45
CA GLY A 183 22.44 3.76 -17.46
C GLY A 183 23.44 2.60 -17.37
N ASN A 184 24.68 2.88 -16.94
CA ASN A 184 25.75 1.90 -16.76
C ASN A 184 26.41 2.07 -15.39
N SER A 185 25.59 2.01 -14.34
CA SER A 185 25.99 2.30 -12.97
C SER A 185 27.01 1.29 -12.40
N GLU A 186 28.06 1.82 -11.79
CA GLU A 186 29.04 1.07 -11.01
C GLU A 186 29.19 1.71 -9.62
N LEU A 187 29.00 0.93 -8.56
CA LEU A 187 29.13 1.41 -7.19
C LEU A 187 30.59 1.75 -6.90
N VAL A 188 30.87 2.99 -6.52
CA VAL A 188 32.24 3.47 -6.24
C VAL A 188 32.46 3.82 -4.77
N CYS A 189 31.47 4.41 -4.09
CA CYS A 189 31.58 4.78 -2.68
C CYS A 189 30.31 4.44 -1.89
N SER A 190 30.47 4.27 -0.58
CA SER A 190 29.39 4.05 0.37
C SER A 190 29.70 4.85 1.63
N PHE A 191 28.76 5.70 2.04
CA PHE A 191 28.86 6.58 3.18
C PHE A 191 27.79 6.18 4.21
N PRO A 192 28.14 5.87 5.46
CA PRO A 192 27.14 5.56 6.48
C PRO A 192 26.33 6.81 6.79
N ILE A 193 25.00 6.69 6.83
CA ILE A 193 24.08 7.78 7.15
C ILE A 193 23.14 7.36 8.27
N THR A 194 22.95 8.25 9.23
CA THR A 194 21.99 8.08 10.32
C THR A 194 21.14 9.32 10.48
N PHE A 195 19.84 9.13 10.70
CA PHE A 195 18.89 10.20 10.92
C PHE A 195 18.11 9.94 12.20
N THR A 196 18.09 10.90 13.11
CA THR A 196 17.38 10.78 14.39
C THR A 196 16.66 12.09 14.69
N LEU A 197 15.40 12.01 15.08
CA LEU A 197 14.70 13.13 15.69
C LEU A 197 14.79 12.97 17.21
N ASP A 198 15.41 13.94 17.89
CA ASP A 198 15.46 13.96 19.35
C ASP A 198 14.21 14.65 19.90
N SER A 199 13.25 13.85 20.38
CA SER A 199 12.00 14.33 20.97
C SER A 199 12.15 14.87 22.39
N SER A 200 13.36 14.92 22.94
CA SER A 200 13.55 15.30 24.33
C SER A 200 13.26 16.77 24.59
N GLY A 201 12.18 17.04 25.34
CA GLY A 201 11.85 18.36 25.87
C GLY A 201 10.92 19.21 25.01
N ILE A 202 10.41 18.67 23.90
CA ILE A 202 9.44 19.33 23.02
C ILE A 202 8.07 18.69 23.25
N SER A 203 7.05 19.51 23.52
CA SER A 203 5.69 19.04 23.70
C SER A 203 4.74 19.82 22.80
N PHE A 204 3.96 19.07 22.03
CA PHE A 204 2.85 19.58 21.24
C PHE A 204 1.52 19.38 21.98
N GLU A 205 1.53 18.78 23.19
CA GLU A 205 0.32 18.44 23.94
C GLU A 205 -0.64 19.63 24.04
N GLY A 206 -1.83 19.45 23.50
CA GLY A 206 -2.79 20.53 23.36
C GLY A 206 -3.90 20.20 22.38
N GLN A 207 -4.89 21.07 22.39
CA GLN A 207 -6.04 21.01 21.50
C GLN A 207 -6.00 22.23 20.57
N TYR A 208 -6.25 21.99 19.30
CA TYR A 208 -6.09 22.95 18.22
C TYR A 208 -7.24 22.87 17.23
N TYR A 209 -7.45 23.96 16.51
CA TYR A 209 -8.45 24.08 15.44
C TYR A 209 -7.74 24.50 14.16
N LEU A 210 -8.04 23.79 13.07
CA LEU A 210 -7.53 24.06 11.74
C LEU A 210 -8.59 24.84 10.96
N ALA A 211 -8.51 26.17 11.00
CA ALA A 211 -9.60 27.02 10.51
C ALA A 211 -9.88 26.93 9.00
N ASN A 212 -8.90 26.49 8.21
CA ASN A 212 -9.05 26.38 6.75
C ASN A 212 -9.83 25.13 6.34
N GLU A 213 -9.70 24.04 7.09
CA GLU A 213 -10.33 22.75 6.79
C GLU A 213 -11.55 22.48 7.70
N TYR A 214 -11.77 23.31 8.74
CA TYR A 214 -12.80 23.12 9.76
C TYR A 214 -12.56 21.94 10.71
N ASP A 215 -11.32 21.42 10.75
CA ASP A 215 -10.94 20.28 11.57
C ASP A 215 -10.51 20.65 12.99
N TYR A 216 -10.67 19.68 13.89
CA TYR A 216 -10.09 19.75 15.23
C TYR A 216 -8.91 18.79 15.34
N VAL A 217 -7.87 19.23 16.04
CA VAL A 217 -6.63 18.48 16.21
C VAL A 217 -6.29 18.36 17.69
N GLU A 218 -5.96 17.17 18.16
CA GLU A 218 -5.51 16.93 19.53
C GLU A 218 -4.16 16.24 19.53
N PHE A 219 -3.17 16.88 20.16
CA PHE A 219 -1.88 16.28 20.44
C PHE A 219 -1.86 15.78 21.88
N THR A 220 -1.42 14.53 22.03
CA THR A 220 -1.06 13.90 23.30
C THR A 220 0.46 13.79 23.42
N SER A 221 0.99 12.99 24.34
CA SER A 221 2.42 12.87 24.56
C SER A 221 3.21 12.28 23.38
N ASP A 222 2.55 11.47 22.55
CA ASP A 222 3.18 10.69 21.48
C ASP A 222 2.30 10.54 20.22
N SER A 223 1.05 11.02 20.28
CA SER A 223 0.07 10.83 19.22
C SER A 223 -0.65 12.14 18.90
N MET A 224 -0.99 12.33 17.63
CA MET A 224 -1.82 13.40 17.10
C MET A 224 -3.11 12.78 16.55
N PHE A 225 -4.24 13.37 16.88
CA PHE A 225 -5.56 12.97 16.41
C PHE A 225 -6.17 14.11 15.62
N ILE A 226 -6.73 13.79 14.47
CA ILE A 226 -7.50 14.71 13.62
C ILE A 226 -8.94 14.23 13.63
N TYR A 227 -9.84 15.14 13.97
CA TYR A 227 -11.28 14.99 13.88
C TYR A 227 -11.72 15.80 12.65
N ASP A 228 -11.82 15.11 11.52
CA ASP A 228 -12.14 15.66 10.21
C ASP A 228 -13.66 15.72 10.05
N PHE A 229 -14.24 16.92 9.96
CA PHE A 229 -15.69 17.09 9.92
C PHE A 229 -16.18 17.26 8.49
N GLU A 230 -17.19 16.47 8.11
CA GLU A 230 -17.92 16.65 6.87
C GLU A 230 -18.60 18.04 6.80
N ASP A 231 -18.91 18.50 5.58
CA ASP A 231 -19.48 19.83 5.29
C ASP A 231 -20.74 20.19 6.11
N ASP A 232 -21.47 19.19 6.62
CA ASP A 232 -22.69 19.37 7.42
C ASP A 232 -22.45 19.40 8.95
N MET A 233 -21.22 19.11 9.40
CA MET A 233 -20.78 18.97 10.79
C MET A 233 -21.66 18.01 11.62
N GLU A 234 -22.24 16.98 11.00
CA GLU A 234 -23.07 15.99 11.70
C GLU A 234 -22.25 14.89 12.39
N CYS A 235 -21.12 14.50 11.78
CA CYS A 235 -20.17 13.53 12.32
C CYS A 235 -18.73 13.87 11.89
N PHE A 236 -17.73 13.18 12.44
CA PHE A 236 -16.32 13.33 12.05
C PHE A 236 -15.67 12.01 11.63
N GLU A 237 -14.77 12.03 10.66
CA GLU A 237 -13.80 10.97 10.42
C GLU A 237 -12.58 11.12 11.34
N TYR A 238 -12.05 9.98 11.77
CA TYR A 238 -10.99 9.92 12.76
C TYR A 238 -9.66 9.48 12.13
N ILE A 239 -8.64 10.34 12.22
CA ILE A 239 -7.30 10.01 11.73
C ILE A 239 -6.28 10.14 12.86
N ALA A 240 -5.53 9.08 13.10
CA ALA A 240 -4.49 9.03 14.11
C ALA A 240 -3.09 9.00 13.49
N PHE A 241 -2.17 9.78 14.04
CA PHE A 241 -0.75 9.75 13.75
C PHE A 241 0.01 9.54 15.06
N SER A 242 1.07 8.74 15.02
CA SER A 242 2.15 8.89 15.99
C SER A 242 3.03 10.06 15.57
N TYR A 243 3.74 10.70 16.49
CA TYR A 243 4.65 11.78 16.10
C TYR A 243 6.00 11.75 16.81
N LEU A 244 7.00 12.27 16.13
CA LEU A 244 8.34 12.55 16.65
C LEU A 244 8.68 14.00 16.35
N ALA A 245 9.42 14.67 17.23
CA ALA A 245 9.84 16.04 16.99
C ALA A 245 11.33 16.22 17.30
N SER A 246 11.92 17.26 16.73
CA SER A 246 13.20 17.87 17.11
C SER A 246 13.02 19.39 17.17
N ASP A 247 14.05 20.15 17.54
CA ASP A 247 13.94 21.61 17.78
C ASP A 247 13.28 22.42 16.64
N SER A 248 13.28 21.91 15.41
CA SER A 248 12.68 22.60 14.25
C SER A 248 11.82 21.71 13.35
N GLN A 249 11.68 20.41 13.62
CA GLN A 249 11.00 19.46 12.74
C GLN A 249 10.02 18.58 13.50
N LEU A 250 8.83 18.37 12.95
CA LEU A 250 7.78 17.48 13.43
C LEU A 250 7.52 16.42 12.35
N ALA A 251 7.68 15.15 12.70
CA ALA A 251 7.31 14.00 11.89
C ALA A 251 5.98 13.43 12.39
N LEU A 252 4.99 13.33 11.51
CA LEU A 252 3.73 12.64 11.72
C LEU A 252 3.79 11.31 10.95
N ILE A 253 3.48 10.22 11.62
CA ILE A 253 3.62 8.86 11.10
C ILE A 253 2.31 8.11 11.31
N ASN A 254 1.68 7.71 10.20
CA ASN A 254 0.55 6.79 10.21
C ASN A 254 1.02 5.45 9.63
N ALA A 255 1.18 4.47 10.52
CA ALA A 255 1.67 3.15 10.16
C ALA A 255 0.64 2.26 9.43
N GLU A 256 -0.65 2.59 9.54
CA GLU A 256 -1.73 1.85 8.88
C GLU A 256 -1.77 2.16 7.38
N PHE A 257 -1.57 3.43 7.01
CA PHE A 257 -1.54 3.89 5.63
C PHE A 257 -0.14 4.00 5.04
N GLU A 258 0.89 3.55 5.76
CA GLU A 258 2.32 3.70 5.36
C GLU A 258 2.67 5.16 4.98
N LEU A 259 2.09 6.11 5.72
CA LEU A 259 2.19 7.55 5.44
C LEU A 259 3.10 8.23 6.47
N GLN A 260 4.05 9.03 5.98
CA GLN A 260 4.89 9.90 6.81
C GLN A 260 4.88 11.32 6.26
N ILE A 261 4.61 12.28 7.12
CA ILE A 261 4.60 13.70 6.79
C ILE A 261 5.56 14.42 7.75
N MET A 262 6.45 15.26 7.24
CA MET A 262 7.29 16.08 8.11
C MET A 262 7.07 17.57 7.84
N TYR A 263 6.90 18.33 8.92
CA TYR A 263 6.76 19.77 8.90
C TYR A 263 7.96 20.41 9.59
N ASN A 264 8.46 21.51 9.02
CA ASN A 264 9.14 22.49 9.86
C ASN A 264 8.08 23.20 10.70
N TYR A 265 8.38 23.58 11.93
CA TYR A 265 7.37 24.23 12.77
C TYR A 265 7.93 25.39 13.60
N GLU A 266 7.03 26.29 14.01
CA GLU A 266 7.32 27.35 14.97
C GLU A 266 6.13 27.52 15.93
N PHE A 267 6.43 27.67 17.22
CA PHE A 267 5.42 28.03 18.23
C PHE A 267 5.19 29.55 18.23
N SER A 268 3.93 29.97 18.08
CA SER A 268 3.53 31.37 18.20
C SER A 268 2.55 31.53 19.36
N GLU A 269 3.05 31.99 20.51
CA GLU A 269 2.31 32.01 21.77
C GLU A 269 1.85 30.60 22.18
N ASN A 270 0.57 30.28 21.97
CA ASN A 270 -0.01 28.95 22.20
C ASN A 270 -0.34 28.22 20.90
N ASN A 271 -0.20 28.86 19.74
CA ASN A 271 -0.50 28.28 18.44
C ASN A 271 0.73 27.58 17.86
N ILE A 272 0.51 26.68 16.92
CA ILE A 272 1.58 26.03 16.15
C ILE A 272 1.44 26.46 14.68
N MET A 273 2.53 26.94 14.10
CA MET A 273 2.65 27.14 12.66
C MET A 273 3.46 25.99 12.08
N LEU A 274 2.84 25.18 11.23
CA LEU A 274 3.50 24.13 10.47
C LEU A 274 3.81 24.67 9.08
N MET A 275 5.09 24.79 8.72
CA MET A 275 5.52 25.35 7.44
C MET A 275 5.53 24.25 6.37
N ASN A 276 4.98 24.53 5.19
CA ASN A 276 5.12 23.72 3.99
C ASN A 276 5.91 24.50 2.90
N ALA A 277 6.09 23.94 1.71
CA ALA A 277 6.96 24.57 0.69
C ALA A 277 6.47 25.94 0.16
N GLU A 278 5.18 26.25 0.26
CA GLU A 278 4.60 27.48 -0.31
C GLU A 278 3.92 28.40 0.72
N ASP A 279 3.51 27.86 1.86
CA ASP A 279 2.71 28.52 2.88
C ASP A 279 2.91 27.89 4.29
N TYR A 280 1.96 28.11 5.20
CA TYR A 280 1.92 27.49 6.51
C TYR A 280 0.49 27.03 6.86
N VAL A 281 0.42 25.95 7.61
CA VAL A 281 -0.78 25.49 8.30
C VAL A 281 -0.76 26.07 9.71
N LEU A 282 -1.80 26.82 10.08
CA LEU A 282 -1.95 27.38 11.41
C LEU A 282 -2.89 26.50 12.24
N LEU A 283 -2.36 26.00 13.36
CA LEU A 283 -3.12 25.31 14.39
C LEU A 283 -3.42 26.28 15.53
N ASP A 284 -4.65 26.78 15.58
CA ASP A 284 -5.10 27.73 16.58
C ASP A 284 -5.47 27.02 17.88
N ASN A 285 -4.87 27.42 19.00
CA ASN A 285 -5.15 26.80 20.29
C ASN A 285 -6.62 26.99 20.70
N ILE A 286 -7.27 25.88 21.07
CA ILE A 286 -8.66 25.84 21.51
C ILE A 286 -8.81 24.82 22.63
N SER A 287 -10.01 24.73 23.22
CA SER A 287 -10.38 23.63 24.10
C SER A 287 -11.72 23.05 23.64
N PHE A 288 -11.78 21.74 23.50
CA PHE A 288 -12.96 20.98 23.10
C PHE A 288 -13.06 19.66 23.87
N ASP A 289 -14.24 19.04 23.80
CA ASP A 289 -14.52 17.71 24.35
C ASP A 289 -15.07 16.84 23.22
N ALA A 290 -14.24 15.94 22.69
CA ALA A 290 -14.62 15.08 21.57
C ALA A 290 -15.71 14.06 21.95
N SER A 291 -15.98 13.84 23.25
CA SER A 291 -17.01 12.90 23.69
C SER A 291 -18.45 13.36 23.40
N ASP A 292 -18.63 14.64 23.07
CA ASP A 292 -19.90 15.22 22.63
C ASP A 292 -20.16 15.01 21.12
N TRP A 293 -19.18 14.51 20.37
CA TRP A 293 -19.24 14.35 18.91
C TRP A 293 -19.47 12.90 18.51
N GLN A 294 -20.02 12.72 17.32
CA GLN A 294 -20.31 11.42 16.74
C GLN A 294 -19.29 11.14 15.63
N GLU A 295 -18.62 9.99 15.69
CA GLU A 295 -17.75 9.52 14.60
C GLU A 295 -18.62 9.07 13.41
N CYS A 296 -18.19 9.40 12.19
CA CYS A 296 -18.85 8.95 10.98
C CYS A 296 -18.70 7.43 10.88
N ASN A 297 -19.82 6.73 10.86
CA ASN A 297 -19.83 5.30 10.61
C ASN A 297 -19.67 5.06 9.09
N GLU A 298 -18.48 5.28 8.54
CA GLU A 298 -18.10 4.67 7.25
C GLU A 298 -17.97 3.13 7.41
N ASP A 299 -17.75 2.66 8.64
CA ASP A 299 -17.89 1.26 9.07
C ASP A 299 -19.25 0.99 9.76
N SER A 300 -20.38 1.33 9.12
CA SER A 300 -21.59 0.60 9.48
C SER A 300 -21.43 -0.84 8.97
N THR A 301 -20.80 -1.70 9.78
CA THR A 301 -20.90 -3.17 9.64
C THR A 301 -22.34 -3.66 9.82
N ASP A 302 -23.27 -2.74 10.12
CA ASP A 302 -24.68 -3.00 10.16
C ASP A 302 -25.12 -3.47 8.78
N CYS A 303 -25.58 -4.70 8.74
CA CYS A 303 -26.17 -5.28 7.55
C CYS A 303 -27.44 -4.49 7.23
N ILE A 304 -27.52 -3.98 6.00
CA ILE A 304 -28.68 -3.24 5.51
C ILE A 304 -29.26 -4.03 4.33
N ILE A 305 -30.52 -4.45 4.46
CA ILE A 305 -31.33 -4.91 3.33
C ILE A 305 -32.32 -3.80 2.98
N SER A 306 -32.27 -3.30 1.75
CA SER A 306 -33.09 -2.19 1.29
C SER A 306 -33.67 -2.44 -0.11
N ASN A 307 -34.53 -1.53 -0.59
CA ASN A 307 -35.15 -1.60 -1.91
C ASN A 307 -35.81 -2.94 -2.26
N VAL A 308 -36.35 -3.65 -1.25
CA VAL A 308 -37.04 -4.92 -1.48
C VAL A 308 -38.23 -4.68 -2.40
N PHE A 309 -38.28 -5.44 -3.48
CA PHE A 309 -39.34 -5.40 -4.47
C PHE A 309 -39.73 -6.84 -4.85
N ALA A 310 -41.04 -7.10 -4.94
CA ALA A 310 -41.56 -8.37 -5.40
C ALA A 310 -42.58 -8.17 -6.53
N GLU A 311 -42.41 -8.89 -7.63
CA GLU A 311 -43.32 -8.85 -8.78
C GLU A 311 -44.03 -10.20 -8.97
N ALA A 312 -45.36 -10.17 -9.06
CA ALA A 312 -46.16 -11.35 -9.38
C ALA A 312 -46.10 -11.67 -10.88
N GLY A 313 -45.62 -12.87 -11.21
CA GLY A 313 -45.67 -13.43 -12.54
C GLY A 313 -47.09 -13.78 -13.00
N LYS A 314 -47.19 -14.29 -14.24
CA LYS A 314 -48.48 -14.67 -14.82
C LYS A 314 -49.06 -15.90 -14.14
N CYS A 315 -50.38 -15.89 -13.97
CA CYS A 315 -51.16 -17.04 -13.55
C CYS A 315 -51.05 -18.21 -14.53
N ASP A 316 -50.93 -19.42 -14.02
CA ASP A 316 -51.13 -20.64 -14.77
C ASP A 316 -52.63 -20.99 -14.91
N SER A 317 -52.93 -22.05 -15.67
CA SER A 317 -54.32 -22.50 -15.90
C SER A 317 -55.03 -23.01 -14.65
N LEU A 318 -54.30 -23.21 -13.55
CA LEU A 318 -54.81 -23.70 -12.27
C LEU A 318 -54.99 -22.57 -11.24
N GLY A 319 -54.66 -21.33 -11.59
CA GLY A 319 -54.78 -20.17 -10.71
C GLY A 319 -53.56 -19.96 -9.81
N TYR A 320 -52.40 -20.51 -10.16
CA TYR A 320 -51.15 -20.31 -9.43
C TYR A 320 -50.21 -19.36 -10.14
N PHE A 321 -49.37 -18.65 -9.39
CA PHE A 321 -48.35 -17.74 -9.94
C PHE A 321 -47.00 -17.94 -9.26
N LEU A 322 -45.94 -17.45 -9.90
CA LEU A 322 -44.60 -17.33 -9.31
C LEU A 322 -44.34 -15.86 -8.97
N VAL A 323 -43.46 -15.61 -8.02
CA VAL A 323 -43.03 -14.25 -7.63
C VAL A 323 -41.53 -14.15 -7.83
N ASP A 324 -41.10 -13.08 -8.49
CA ASP A 324 -39.69 -12.70 -8.58
C ASP A 324 -39.41 -11.62 -7.52
N ILE A 325 -38.36 -11.80 -6.72
CA ILE A 325 -37.98 -10.90 -5.62
C ILE A 325 -36.58 -10.37 -5.88
N GLU A 326 -36.41 -9.04 -5.79
CA GLU A 326 -35.12 -8.34 -5.86
C GLU A 326 -34.97 -7.40 -4.64
N PHE A 327 -33.74 -7.14 -4.23
CA PHE A 327 -33.40 -6.24 -3.13
C PHE A 327 -31.91 -5.88 -3.20
N ASP A 328 -31.54 -4.78 -2.54
CA ASP A 328 -30.16 -4.38 -2.34
C ASP A 328 -29.68 -4.85 -0.96
N VAL A 329 -28.41 -5.21 -0.85
CA VAL A 329 -27.79 -5.63 0.41
C VAL A 329 -26.40 -5.03 0.54
N GLU A 330 -26.13 -4.47 1.72
CA GLU A 330 -24.83 -3.91 2.12
C GLU A 330 -24.37 -4.63 3.39
N ASN A 331 -23.08 -4.97 3.45
CA ASN A 331 -22.42 -5.63 4.58
C ASN A 331 -23.16 -6.86 5.15
N PRO A 332 -23.50 -7.88 4.32
CA PRO A 332 -24.21 -9.07 4.81
C PRO A 332 -23.36 -9.83 5.84
N MET A 333 -23.96 -10.13 6.99
CA MET A 333 -23.30 -10.84 8.10
C MET A 333 -23.25 -12.36 7.88
N ALA A 334 -23.95 -12.85 6.85
CA ALA A 334 -23.96 -14.24 6.42
C ALA A 334 -23.72 -14.39 4.91
N TYR A 335 -23.38 -15.60 4.46
CA TYR A 335 -23.41 -15.95 3.03
C TYR A 335 -24.83 -16.18 2.50
N ASN A 336 -25.83 -16.27 3.40
CA ASN A 336 -27.19 -16.64 3.06
C ASN A 336 -28.22 -15.87 3.90
N PHE A 337 -29.41 -15.74 3.34
CA PHE A 337 -30.58 -15.12 3.96
C PHE A 337 -31.75 -16.08 3.94
N THR A 338 -32.83 -15.75 4.64
CA THR A 338 -34.08 -16.50 4.63
C THR A 338 -35.21 -15.63 4.10
N ILE A 339 -36.06 -16.18 3.24
CA ILE A 339 -37.30 -15.53 2.81
C ILE A 339 -38.49 -16.16 3.54
N GLN A 340 -39.27 -15.34 4.23
CA GLN A 340 -40.48 -15.77 4.94
C GLN A 340 -41.65 -14.87 4.55
N GLY A 341 -42.87 -15.37 4.70
CA GLY A 341 -44.07 -14.60 4.39
C GLY A 341 -45.33 -15.35 4.76
N ASN A 342 -46.36 -14.63 5.22
CA ASN A 342 -47.63 -15.22 5.67
C ASN A 342 -47.46 -16.34 6.72
N GLY A 343 -46.45 -16.22 7.59
CA GLY A 343 -46.12 -17.25 8.58
C GLY A 343 -45.49 -18.53 8.02
N THR A 344 -45.13 -18.55 6.73
CA THR A 344 -44.44 -19.66 6.06
C THR A 344 -42.98 -19.28 5.78
N ASN A 345 -42.04 -20.18 6.07
CA ASN A 345 -40.65 -20.05 5.66
C ASN A 345 -40.47 -20.70 4.28
N TYR A 346 -40.03 -19.92 3.29
CA TYR A 346 -39.89 -20.34 1.89
C TYR A 346 -38.49 -20.86 1.54
N GLY A 347 -37.57 -20.88 2.50
CA GLY A 347 -36.21 -21.40 2.36
C GLY A 347 -35.13 -20.35 2.62
N SER A 348 -33.89 -20.84 2.61
CA SER A 348 -32.68 -20.02 2.71
C SER A 348 -31.93 -20.04 1.38
N TYR A 349 -31.40 -18.89 1.00
CA TYR A 349 -30.78 -18.62 -0.30
C TYR A 349 -29.43 -17.94 -0.10
N GLU A 350 -28.48 -18.17 -1.01
CA GLU A 350 -27.19 -17.47 -1.01
C GLU A 350 -27.36 -16.09 -1.66
N TYR A 351 -26.64 -15.08 -1.16
CA TYR A 351 -26.61 -13.76 -1.79
C TYR A 351 -25.90 -13.80 -3.15
N GLY A 352 -26.18 -12.81 -4.01
CA GLY A 352 -25.45 -12.56 -5.26
C GLY A 352 -26.23 -12.85 -6.55
N GLU A 353 -27.46 -13.34 -6.47
CA GLU A 353 -28.34 -13.44 -7.63
C GLU A 353 -29.11 -12.13 -7.87
N PRO A 354 -29.38 -11.75 -9.13
CA PRO A 354 -30.11 -10.53 -9.46
C PRO A 354 -31.59 -10.58 -9.06
N PHE A 355 -32.18 -11.78 -8.94
CA PHE A 355 -33.52 -11.99 -8.41
C PHE A 355 -33.70 -13.42 -7.92
N TYR A 356 -34.65 -13.64 -7.01
CA TYR A 356 -35.00 -14.94 -6.45
C TYR A 356 -36.47 -15.25 -6.75
N GLN A 357 -36.73 -16.43 -7.34
CA GLN A 357 -38.08 -16.83 -7.75
C GLN A 357 -38.71 -17.79 -6.74
N LEU A 358 -39.89 -17.44 -6.25
CA LEU A 358 -40.68 -18.23 -5.30
C LEU A 358 -42.04 -18.67 -5.88
N GLY A 359 -42.59 -19.75 -5.35
CA GLY A 359 -43.92 -20.27 -5.68
C GLY A 359 -43.90 -21.76 -6.02
N PRO A 360 -44.99 -22.31 -6.57
CA PRO A 360 -46.23 -21.62 -6.96
C PRO A 360 -47.10 -21.18 -5.78
N PHE A 361 -47.68 -19.98 -5.88
CA PHE A 361 -48.63 -19.39 -4.92
C PHE A 361 -50.04 -19.34 -5.49
N LEU A 362 -51.06 -19.44 -4.64
CA LEU A 362 -52.47 -19.40 -5.06
C LEU A 362 -52.94 -17.95 -5.18
N ALA A 363 -53.48 -17.57 -6.33
CA ALA A 363 -54.01 -16.22 -6.55
C ALA A 363 -55.55 -16.20 -6.50
N ASP A 364 -56.06 -16.34 -5.29
CA ASP A 364 -57.49 -16.37 -4.96
C ASP A 364 -58.11 -14.97 -4.79
N GLY A 365 -57.32 -13.90 -4.86
CA GLY A 365 -57.76 -12.54 -4.59
C GLY A 365 -58.10 -12.24 -3.13
N GLU A 366 -57.83 -13.17 -2.21
CA GLU A 366 -58.11 -13.05 -0.78
C GLU A 366 -56.82 -13.13 0.06
N THR A 367 -55.90 -14.00 -0.33
CA THR A 367 -54.60 -14.18 0.34
C THR A 367 -53.73 -12.95 0.10
N GLN A 368 -53.41 -12.22 1.17
CA GLN A 368 -52.42 -11.14 1.16
C GLN A 368 -51.04 -11.76 1.21
N TYR A 369 -50.17 -11.45 0.27
CA TYR A 369 -48.78 -11.91 0.24
C TYR A 369 -47.84 -10.79 0.71
N GLU A 370 -46.95 -11.15 1.63
CA GLU A 370 -45.82 -10.35 2.11
C GLU A 370 -44.56 -11.23 2.05
N PHE A 371 -43.41 -10.63 1.74
CA PHE A 371 -42.13 -11.31 1.75
C PHE A 371 -41.13 -10.52 2.59
N THR A 372 -40.67 -11.12 3.69
CA THR A 372 -39.60 -10.61 4.55
C THR A 372 -38.30 -11.35 4.23
N ILE A 373 -37.26 -10.58 3.99
CA ILE A 373 -35.89 -11.03 3.75
C ILE A 373 -35.14 -10.75 5.05
N THR A 374 -34.45 -11.74 5.59
CA THR A 374 -33.69 -11.61 6.85
C THR A 374 -32.36 -12.31 6.72
N ASP A 375 -31.28 -11.63 7.10
CA ASP A 375 -29.95 -12.25 7.19
C ASP A 375 -29.94 -13.39 8.23
N ASN A 376 -29.18 -14.46 7.98
CA ASN A 376 -29.20 -15.63 8.85
C ASN A 376 -28.22 -15.55 10.04
N GLN A 377 -27.34 -14.56 10.09
CA GLN A 377 -26.49 -14.25 11.24
C GLN A 377 -26.93 -12.99 11.98
N ASP A 378 -27.69 -12.09 11.33
CA ASP A 378 -28.28 -10.91 11.94
C ASP A 378 -29.81 -10.82 11.71
N SER A 379 -30.58 -10.97 12.79
CA SER A 379 -32.05 -10.90 12.73
C SER A 379 -32.63 -9.50 12.61
N GLU A 380 -31.85 -8.46 12.95
CA GLU A 380 -32.28 -7.07 12.82
C GLU A 380 -32.04 -6.54 11.40
N CYS A 381 -31.08 -7.15 10.67
CA CYS A 381 -30.93 -6.99 9.23
C CYS A 381 -32.08 -7.66 8.49
N SER A 382 -33.20 -6.96 8.38
CA SER A 382 -34.37 -7.43 7.67
C SER A 382 -35.13 -6.30 7.00
N SER A 383 -35.77 -6.62 5.89
CA SER A 383 -36.71 -5.74 5.22
C SER A 383 -37.77 -6.57 4.52
N TYR A 384 -38.87 -5.94 4.12
CA TYR A 384 -40.02 -6.64 3.59
C TYR A 384 -40.69 -5.89 2.45
N PHE A 385 -41.47 -6.63 1.67
CA PHE A 385 -42.34 -6.08 0.64
C PHE A 385 -43.74 -6.68 0.74
N ASP A 386 -44.74 -5.80 0.81
CA ASP A 386 -46.15 -6.14 0.76
C ASP A 386 -46.63 -6.22 -0.70
N LEU A 387 -46.69 -7.43 -1.25
CA LEU A 387 -47.25 -7.67 -2.59
C LEU A 387 -48.78 -7.49 -2.61
N GLY A 388 -49.46 -7.74 -1.50
CA GLY A 388 -50.92 -7.68 -1.39
C GLY A 388 -51.60 -8.89 -2.02
N THR A 389 -52.84 -8.73 -2.49
CA THR A 389 -53.62 -9.84 -3.05
C THR A 389 -53.39 -9.97 -4.56
N VAL A 390 -53.14 -11.18 -5.04
CA VAL A 390 -53.11 -11.50 -6.47
C VAL A 390 -54.39 -12.24 -6.82
N ASN A 391 -55.11 -11.77 -7.84
CA ASN A 391 -56.34 -12.38 -8.30
C ASN A 391 -56.17 -12.87 -9.75
N CYS A 392 -56.32 -14.17 -9.94
CA CYS A 392 -56.41 -14.77 -11.25
C CYS A 392 -57.88 -15.07 -11.58
N ASP A 393 -58.34 -14.66 -12.76
CA ASP A 393 -59.59 -15.16 -13.32
C ASP A 393 -59.43 -16.66 -13.64
N VAL A 394 -59.66 -17.52 -12.65
CA VAL A 394 -59.76 -18.95 -12.91
C VAL A 394 -60.95 -19.15 -13.83
N ILE A 395 -60.72 -19.68 -15.03
CA ILE A 395 -61.80 -20.09 -15.93
C ILE A 395 -62.56 -21.21 -15.21
N SER A 396 -63.63 -20.84 -14.52
CA SER A 396 -64.47 -21.68 -13.67
C SER A 396 -65.38 -22.61 -14.48
N ASN A 397 -64.89 -23.19 -15.58
CA ASN A 397 -65.59 -24.22 -16.33
C ASN A 397 -64.59 -25.19 -16.99
N ILE A 398 -64.04 -26.12 -16.19
CA ILE A 398 -63.58 -27.39 -16.73
C ILE A 398 -64.81 -28.30 -16.85
N THR A 399 -65.60 -28.12 -17.91
CA THR A 399 -66.57 -29.12 -18.37
C THR A 399 -65.94 -29.90 -19.52
N ASN A 400 -65.07 -30.85 -19.19
CA ASN A 400 -64.88 -32.15 -19.84
C ASN A 400 -63.54 -32.75 -19.44
N PHE A 401 -63.55 -33.62 -18.43
CA PHE A 401 -62.57 -34.71 -18.41
C PHE A 401 -63.00 -35.72 -19.47
N GLU A 402 -62.48 -35.61 -20.69
CA GLU A 402 -62.39 -36.79 -21.55
C GLU A 402 -61.29 -37.68 -21.00
N LYS A 403 -61.68 -38.71 -20.24
CA LYS A 403 -60.80 -39.80 -19.88
C LYS A 403 -60.45 -40.56 -21.18
N SER A 404 -59.30 -40.28 -21.77
CA SER A 404 -58.72 -41.12 -22.80
C SER A 404 -58.28 -42.44 -22.16
N GLU A 405 -59.15 -43.45 -22.19
CA GLU A 405 -58.77 -44.83 -21.88
C GLU A 405 -57.99 -45.41 -23.06
N ARG A 406 -56.71 -45.02 -23.18
CA ARG A 406 -55.80 -45.59 -24.20
C ARG A 406 -55.53 -47.07 -23.93
N GLN A 407 -55.59 -47.88 -24.97
CA GLN A 407 -55.41 -49.33 -24.89
C GLN A 407 -53.94 -49.70 -25.11
N LEU A 408 -53.38 -50.51 -24.19
CA LEU A 408 -52.00 -51.00 -24.34
C LEU A 408 -51.91 -51.98 -25.52
N LEU A 409 -51.04 -51.69 -26.49
CA LEU A 409 -50.80 -52.56 -27.64
C LEU A 409 -49.69 -53.57 -27.38
N PHE A 410 -48.51 -53.10 -27.00
CA PHE A 410 -47.34 -53.96 -26.73
C PHE A 410 -46.31 -53.26 -25.85
N ILE A 411 -45.47 -54.06 -25.21
CA ILE A 411 -44.40 -53.59 -24.33
C ILE A 411 -43.06 -53.98 -24.94
N LYS A 412 -42.09 -53.07 -24.97
CA LYS A 412 -40.71 -53.34 -25.40
C LYS A 412 -39.73 -53.20 -24.25
N ASN A 413 -38.72 -54.06 -24.24
CA ASN A 413 -37.53 -53.82 -23.42
C ASN A 413 -36.65 -52.71 -24.04
N ILE A 414 -35.63 -52.27 -23.31
CA ILE A 414 -34.68 -51.24 -23.78
C ILE A 414 -33.90 -51.62 -25.04
N LEU A 415 -33.87 -52.91 -25.41
CA LEU A 415 -33.27 -53.41 -26.65
C LEU A 415 -34.27 -53.39 -27.82
N GLY A 416 -35.46 -52.84 -27.63
CA GLY A 416 -36.50 -52.70 -28.66
C GLY A 416 -37.27 -53.99 -28.97
N LYS A 417 -37.07 -55.07 -28.21
CA LYS A 417 -37.77 -56.35 -28.39
C LYS A 417 -39.09 -56.36 -27.64
N THR A 418 -40.17 -56.81 -28.29
CA THR A 418 -41.48 -56.99 -27.64
C THR A 418 -41.40 -58.10 -26.59
N VAL A 419 -41.90 -57.83 -25.38
CA VAL A 419 -41.86 -58.72 -24.22
C VAL A 419 -43.26 -58.97 -23.69
N ASN A 420 -43.52 -60.22 -23.28
CA ASN A 420 -44.81 -60.62 -22.71
C ASN A 420 -44.74 -60.90 -21.20
N ASN A 421 -43.53 -61.09 -20.66
CA ASN A 421 -43.27 -61.29 -19.24
C ASN A 421 -42.37 -60.17 -18.73
N LEU A 422 -42.80 -59.51 -17.65
CA LEU A 422 -42.10 -58.38 -17.06
C LEU A 422 -41.35 -58.85 -15.82
N ASN A 423 -40.05 -58.56 -15.77
CA ASN A 423 -39.24 -58.78 -14.59
C ASN A 423 -39.12 -57.47 -13.82
N SER A 424 -39.30 -57.54 -12.51
CA SER A 424 -39.19 -56.36 -11.66
C SER A 424 -37.79 -55.75 -11.71
N ASN A 425 -37.71 -54.46 -11.38
CA ASN A 425 -36.50 -53.62 -11.44
C ASN A 425 -35.89 -53.48 -12.84
N ASN A 426 -36.64 -53.79 -13.90
CA ASN A 426 -36.22 -53.55 -15.28
C ASN A 426 -37.08 -52.45 -15.94
N PRO A 427 -36.47 -51.54 -16.72
CA PRO A 427 -37.20 -50.52 -17.48
C PRO A 427 -37.86 -51.10 -18.72
N TYR A 428 -39.13 -50.75 -18.91
CA TYR A 428 -39.94 -51.12 -20.07
C TYR A 428 -40.63 -49.91 -20.68
N ILE A 429 -40.89 -49.99 -21.99
CA ILE A 429 -41.61 -48.96 -22.75
C ILE A 429 -42.95 -49.57 -23.21
N TYR A 430 -44.05 -48.94 -22.81
CA TYR A 430 -45.42 -49.34 -23.06
C TYR A 430 -45.96 -48.49 -24.21
N PHE A 431 -46.48 -49.11 -25.27
CA PHE A 431 -47.02 -48.41 -26.43
C PHE A 431 -48.53 -48.58 -26.50
N TYR A 432 -49.23 -47.48 -26.74
CA TYR A 432 -50.69 -47.43 -26.74
C TYR A 432 -51.25 -47.21 -28.15
N ASP A 433 -52.54 -47.47 -28.31
CA ASP A 433 -53.28 -47.36 -29.57
C ASP A 433 -53.44 -45.93 -30.10
N ASP A 434 -53.42 -44.95 -29.20
CA ASP A 434 -53.37 -43.52 -29.52
C ASP A 434 -51.99 -43.04 -30.03
N GLY A 435 -51.01 -43.95 -30.14
CA GLY A 435 -49.64 -43.66 -30.58
C GLY A 435 -48.73 -43.12 -29.48
N SER A 436 -49.25 -42.90 -28.26
CA SER A 436 -48.44 -42.50 -27.11
C SER A 436 -47.62 -43.66 -26.56
N PHE A 437 -46.59 -43.35 -25.77
CA PHE A 437 -45.82 -44.34 -25.03
C PHE A 437 -45.46 -43.87 -23.62
N GLU A 438 -45.24 -44.82 -22.71
CA GLU A 438 -44.77 -44.56 -21.35
C GLU A 438 -43.58 -45.42 -20.99
N LYS A 439 -42.63 -44.87 -20.21
CA LYS A 439 -41.51 -45.63 -19.65
C LYS A 439 -41.77 -45.90 -18.18
N LYS A 440 -41.73 -47.16 -17.75
CA LYS A 440 -41.95 -47.55 -16.35
C LYS A 440 -40.93 -48.58 -15.88
N ILE A 441 -40.60 -48.51 -14.59
CA ILE A 441 -39.89 -49.56 -13.86
C ILE A 441 -40.85 -50.03 -12.77
N ILE A 442 -41.17 -51.32 -12.76
CA ILE A 442 -41.98 -51.91 -11.69
C ILE A 442 -41.01 -52.49 -10.67
N PHE A 443 -40.99 -51.93 -9.47
CA PHE A 443 -40.24 -52.49 -8.35
C PHE A 443 -41.10 -53.54 -7.64
N ASN A 444 -40.51 -54.67 -7.23
CA ASN A 444 -41.20 -55.55 -6.29
C ASN A 444 -41.25 -54.86 -4.92
N GLN A 445 -42.42 -54.84 -4.30
CA GLN A 445 -42.54 -54.53 -2.87
C GLN A 445 -41.90 -55.62 -2.02
#